data_AF-A0A9E6AW83-F1
#
_entry.id   AF-A0A9E6AW83-F1
#
_cell.length_a   1.000
_cell.length_b   1.000
_cell.length_c   1.000
_cell.angle_alpha   90.00
_cell.angle_beta   90.00
_cell.angle_gamma   90.00
#
_symmetry.space_group_name_H-M   'P 1'
#
loop_
_entity.id
_entity.type
_entity.pdbx_description
1 polymer ?
#
loop_
_entity_poly.entity_id
_entity_poly.type
_entity_poly.pdbx_seq_one_letter_code
_entity_poly.pdbx_strand_id
1 'polypeptide(L)'
;MTQLKIVAAAIRFELPYTDNRQGVGEPYVIISQPPPARHCTMINLACDRFKDIRFKAVDQGFVTNEGKYVDRVEACKIAVAAKQFKDPKISECTLFSEDLFDIAGVFFMSKTSNRDQEVYWSELSNKRTGGGK
;
A
#
# COMPACT_ATOMS: atom_id res chain seq x y z
N MET A 1 9.54 -4.11 -22.59
CA MET A 1 9.53 -4.66 -21.21
C MET A 1 8.71 -3.72 -20.34
N THR A 2 7.75 -4.23 -19.58
CA THR A 2 6.98 -3.43 -18.62
C THR A 2 7.88 -3.00 -17.46
N GLN A 3 7.77 -1.75 -17.04
CA GLN A 3 8.51 -1.23 -15.88
C GLN A 3 7.98 -1.87 -14.59
N LEU A 4 8.87 -2.43 -13.78
CA LEU A 4 8.54 -2.97 -12.46
C LEU A 4 8.06 -1.86 -11.53
N LYS A 5 6.94 -2.07 -10.84
CA LYS A 5 6.31 -1.08 -9.97
C LYS A 5 5.59 -1.74 -8.79
N ILE A 6 5.38 -0.97 -7.73
CA ILE A 6 4.61 -1.39 -6.56
C ILE A 6 3.11 -1.20 -6.81
N VAL A 7 2.29 -2.20 -6.46
CA VAL A 7 0.84 -2.18 -6.70
C VAL A 7 -0.01 -2.39 -5.44
N ALA A 8 0.57 -2.90 -4.36
CA ALA A 8 -0.14 -3.11 -3.10
C ALA A 8 0.84 -3.08 -1.91
N ALA A 9 0.34 -2.65 -0.75
CA ALA A 9 1.04 -2.86 0.52
C ALA A 9 0.80 -4.31 0.97
N ALA A 10 1.73 -4.88 1.72
CA ALA A 10 1.63 -6.26 2.17
C ALA A 10 2.27 -6.50 3.52
N ILE A 11 1.78 -7.53 4.20
CA ILE A 11 2.43 -8.14 5.36
C ILE A 11 2.70 -9.60 5.07
N ARG A 12 3.87 -10.09 5.48
CA ARG A 12 4.28 -11.49 5.38
C ARG A 12 4.60 -12.01 6.77
N PHE A 13 3.99 -13.14 7.15
CA PHE A 13 4.26 -13.76 8.43
C PHE A 13 4.22 -15.29 8.32
N GLU A 14 4.94 -15.95 9.21
CA GLU A 14 4.99 -17.40 9.31
C GLU A 14 3.78 -17.91 10.12
N LEU A 15 3.20 -19.03 9.68
CA LEU A 15 2.15 -19.68 10.45
C LEU A 15 2.79 -20.60 11.50
N PRO A 16 2.35 -20.55 12.77
CA PRO A 16 2.93 -21.36 13.84
C PRO A 16 2.61 -22.86 13.73
N TYR A 17 1.92 -23.29 12.67
CA TYR A 17 1.48 -24.67 12.48
C TYR A 17 1.88 -25.18 11.11
N THR A 18 3.00 -25.90 11.06
CA THR A 18 3.14 -26.99 10.10
C THR A 18 3.36 -28.29 10.81
N ASP A 19 2.65 -29.31 10.34
CA ASP A 19 3.11 -30.67 10.47
C ASP A 19 4.51 -30.71 9.83
N ASN A 20 5.57 -30.79 10.64
CA ASN A 20 7.00 -30.76 10.25
C ASN A 20 7.42 -31.93 9.32
N ARG A 21 6.45 -32.60 8.70
CA ARG A 21 6.65 -33.67 7.74
C ARG A 21 6.84 -33.03 6.37
N GLN A 22 8.11 -32.76 6.05
CA GLN A 22 8.70 -32.51 4.73
C GLN A 22 9.47 -31.17 4.75
N GLY A 23 10.77 -31.23 4.46
CA GLY A 23 11.73 -30.11 4.44
C GLY A 23 11.49 -29.05 3.36
N VAL A 24 10.25 -28.59 3.24
CA VAL A 24 9.83 -27.39 2.52
C VAL A 24 9.85 -26.29 3.58
N GLY A 25 10.52 -25.16 3.33
CA GLY A 25 10.68 -24.09 4.33
C GLY A 25 9.37 -23.66 5.00
N GLU A 26 9.47 -23.08 6.20
CA GLU A 26 8.34 -22.62 7.01
C GLU A 26 7.31 -21.87 6.14
N PRO A 27 6.05 -22.32 6.07
CA PRO A 27 5.08 -21.65 5.23
C PRO A 27 4.75 -20.30 5.82
N TYR A 28 4.60 -19.36 4.90
CA TYR A 28 4.22 -18.00 5.22
C TYR A 28 2.94 -17.64 4.50
N VAL A 29 2.21 -16.70 5.09
CA VAL A 29 1.05 -16.05 4.48
C VAL A 29 1.46 -14.64 4.09
N ILE A 30 1.06 -14.22 2.89
CA ILE A 30 1.09 -12.83 2.48
C ILE A 30 -0.34 -12.31 2.45
N ILE A 31 -0.60 -11.24 3.20
CA ILE A 31 -1.83 -10.46 3.09
C ILE A 31 -1.46 -9.17 2.37
N SER A 32 -2.14 -8.84 1.29
CA SER A 32 -1.90 -7.62 0.52
C SER A 32 -3.18 -6.82 0.35
N GLN A 33 -3.05 -5.49 0.36
CA GLN A 33 -4.15 -4.56 0.13
C GLN A 33 -3.76 -3.54 -0.94
N PRO A 34 -4.58 -3.34 -1.99
CA PRO A 34 -4.37 -2.30 -2.98
C PRO A 34 -4.64 -0.90 -2.39
N PRO A 35 -4.23 0.17 -3.07
CA PRO A 35 -4.44 1.53 -2.59
C PRO A 35 -5.92 1.88 -2.43
N PRO A 36 -6.30 2.69 -1.42
CA PRO A 36 -5.47 3.20 -0.32
C PRO A 36 -5.23 2.11 0.74
N ALA A 37 -3.96 1.79 1.00
CA ALA A 37 -3.59 0.74 1.95
C ALA A 37 -2.73 1.30 3.07
N ARG A 38 -2.88 0.72 4.27
CA ARG A 38 -2.09 1.00 5.46
C ARG A 38 -1.64 -0.31 6.08
N HIS A 39 -0.35 -0.44 6.39
CA HIS A 39 0.14 -1.65 7.07
C HIS A 39 -0.54 -1.86 8.43
N CYS A 40 -0.80 -0.80 9.19
CA CYS A 40 -1.46 -0.90 10.50
C CYS A 40 -2.85 -1.54 10.40
N THR A 41 -3.62 -1.26 9.35
CA THR A 41 -4.94 -1.86 9.14
C THR A 41 -4.84 -3.36 8.93
N MET A 42 -3.91 -3.82 8.08
CA MET A 42 -3.69 -5.25 7.83
C MET A 42 -3.14 -5.97 9.07
N ILE A 43 -2.23 -5.33 9.82
CA ILE A 43 -1.67 -5.88 11.06
C ILE A 43 -2.77 -6.04 12.10
N ASN A 44 -3.62 -5.03 12.30
CA ASN A 44 -4.73 -5.12 13.28
C ASN A 44 -5.68 -6.27 12.92
N LEU A 45 -6.07 -6.37 11.64
CA LEU A 45 -6.90 -7.47 11.16
C LEU A 45 -6.25 -8.85 11.41
N ALA A 46 -4.96 -8.96 11.14
CA ALA A 46 -4.21 -10.19 11.33
C ALA A 46 -4.04 -10.52 12.82
N CYS A 47 -3.76 -9.55 13.69
CA CYS A 47 -3.69 -9.74 15.14
C CYS A 47 -5.05 -10.18 15.72
N ASP A 48 -6.15 -9.58 15.25
CA ASP A 48 -7.51 -9.95 15.68
C ASP A 48 -7.84 -11.40 15.27
N ARG A 49 -7.38 -11.82 14.08
CA ARG A 49 -7.63 -13.16 13.55
C ARG A 49 -6.68 -14.22 14.10
N PHE A 50 -5.42 -13.87 14.29
CA PHE A 50 -4.30 -14.74 14.63
C PHE A 50 -3.63 -14.25 15.92
N LYS A 51 -4.28 -14.55 17.06
CA LYS A 51 -3.95 -13.98 18.38
C LYS A 51 -2.50 -14.23 18.85
N ASP A 52 -1.83 -15.24 18.33
CA ASP A 52 -0.48 -15.64 18.74
C ASP A 52 0.63 -15.09 17.83
N ILE A 53 0.27 -14.36 16.76
CA ILE A 53 1.23 -13.84 15.79
C ILE A 53 1.67 -12.44 16.20
N ARG A 54 2.99 -12.25 16.32
CA ARG A 54 3.59 -10.94 16.57
C ARG A 54 4.26 -10.42 15.31
N PHE A 55 3.74 -9.33 14.79
CA PHE A 55 4.28 -8.64 13.63
C PHE A 55 5.45 -7.74 14.00
N LYS A 56 6.55 -7.88 13.28
CA LYS A 56 7.74 -7.02 13.34
C LYS A 56 7.73 -6.03 12.16
N ALA A 57 8.57 -5.00 12.23
CA ALA A 57 8.75 -4.08 11.12
C ALA A 57 9.26 -4.77 9.84
N VAL A 58 10.02 -5.87 9.99
CA VAL A 58 10.55 -6.68 8.87
C VAL A 58 9.47 -7.50 8.15
N ASP A 59 8.33 -7.71 8.80
CA ASP A 59 7.19 -8.47 8.24
C ASP A 59 6.33 -7.60 7.32
N GLN A 60 6.67 -6.32 7.19
CA GLN A 60 5.95 -5.34 6.39
C GLN A 60 6.67 -5.12 5.08
N GLY A 61 5.94 -5.02 3.98
CA GLY A 61 6.50 -4.96 2.63
C GLY A 61 5.45 -4.64 1.59
N PHE A 62 5.70 -5.01 0.35
CA PHE A 62 4.86 -4.62 -0.78
C PHE A 62 4.79 -5.73 -1.83
N VAL A 63 3.79 -5.65 -2.70
CA VAL A 63 3.66 -6.53 -3.87
C VAL A 63 3.92 -5.74 -5.14
N THR A 64 4.71 -6.31 -6.04
CA THR A 64 5.00 -5.75 -7.37
C THR A 64 3.90 -6.11 -8.38
N ASN A 65 3.87 -5.42 -9.53
CA ASN A 65 2.99 -5.77 -10.65
C ASN A 65 3.26 -7.16 -11.27
N GLU A 66 4.32 -7.84 -10.85
CA GLU A 66 4.64 -9.23 -11.22
C GLU A 66 4.15 -10.24 -10.17
N GLY A 67 3.48 -9.78 -9.12
CA GLY A 67 2.98 -10.63 -8.02
C GLY A 67 4.05 -11.04 -7.02
N LYS A 68 5.24 -10.44 -7.05
CA LYS A 68 6.34 -10.73 -6.12
C LYS A 68 6.20 -9.88 -4.85
N TYR A 69 6.36 -10.50 -3.68
CA TYR A 69 6.57 -9.79 -2.42
C TYR A 69 8.00 -9.26 -2.33
N VAL A 70 8.14 -8.01 -1.91
CA VAL A 70 9.40 -7.33 -1.69
C VAL A 70 9.39 -6.63 -0.34
N ASP A 71 10.53 -6.59 0.34
CA ASP A 71 10.65 -5.84 1.59
C ASP A 71 10.62 -4.33 1.32
N ARG A 72 10.59 -3.53 2.39
CA ARG A 72 10.50 -2.06 2.29
C ARG A 72 11.72 -1.40 1.64
N VAL A 73 12.89 -2.02 1.69
CA VAL A 73 14.13 -1.48 1.12
C VAL A 73 14.15 -1.72 -0.39
N GLU A 74 13.84 -2.95 -0.81
CA GLU A 74 13.67 -3.30 -2.22
C GLU A 74 12.50 -2.52 -2.83
N ALA A 75 11.37 -2.42 -2.12
CA ALA A 75 10.21 -1.64 -2.57
C ALA A 75 10.53 -0.16 -2.79
N CYS A 76 11.34 0.44 -1.91
CA CYS A 76 11.80 1.83 -2.07
C CYS A 76 12.55 2.01 -3.40
N LYS A 77 13.53 1.13 -3.69
CA LYS A 77 14.30 1.19 -4.95
C LYS A 77 13.41 1.04 -6.18
N ILE A 78 12.45 0.12 -6.13
CA ILE A 78 11.49 -0.10 -7.22
C ILE A 78 10.62 1.15 -7.41
N ALA A 79 10.09 1.73 -6.33
CA ALA A 79 9.30 2.95 -6.39
C ALA A 79 10.11 4.14 -6.93
N VAL A 80 11.43 4.22 -6.68
CA VAL A 80 12.32 5.29 -7.20
C VAL A 80 12.42 5.13 -8.71
N ALA A 81 12.78 3.92 -9.14
CA ALA A 81 12.90 3.61 -10.55
C ALA A 81 11.59 3.85 -11.30
N ALA A 82 10.45 3.54 -10.68
CA ALA A 82 9.11 3.71 -11.21
C ALA A 82 8.52 5.12 -11.04
N LYS A 83 9.25 6.05 -10.39
CA LYS A 83 8.78 7.41 -10.07
C LYS A 83 7.43 7.44 -9.34
N GLN A 84 7.20 6.50 -8.40
CA GLN A 84 5.94 6.36 -7.65
C GLN A 84 5.89 7.20 -6.36
N PHE A 85 6.84 8.10 -6.15
CA PHE A 85 6.90 8.92 -4.93
C PHE A 85 6.11 10.20 -5.04
N LYS A 86 5.52 10.59 -3.90
CA LYS A 86 4.91 11.89 -3.68
C LYS A 86 5.96 12.98 -3.41
N ASP A 87 7.02 12.65 -2.67
CA ASP A 87 8.14 13.55 -2.37
C ASP A 87 9.47 12.91 -2.83
N PRO A 88 10.24 13.57 -3.71
CA PRO A 88 11.53 13.05 -4.19
C PRO A 88 12.59 12.90 -3.08
N LYS A 89 12.35 13.40 -1.86
CA LYS A 89 13.27 13.24 -0.71
C LYS A 89 13.30 11.85 -0.10
N ILE A 90 12.42 10.93 -0.50
CA ILE A 90 12.34 9.55 0.04
C ILE A 90 13.43 8.65 -0.60
N SER A 91 14.63 9.19 -0.81
CA SER A 91 15.70 8.46 -1.49
C SER A 91 16.44 7.48 -0.58
N GLU A 92 16.29 7.56 0.74
CA GLU A 92 17.14 6.79 1.66
C GLU A 92 16.37 6.30 2.91
N CYS A 93 16.25 4.97 2.97
CA CYS A 93 16.19 4.08 4.16
C CYS A 93 14.98 3.16 4.34
N THR A 94 13.74 3.52 4.01
CA THR A 94 12.61 2.56 4.09
C THR A 94 11.33 3.14 3.50
N LEU A 95 10.59 2.37 2.69
CA LEU A 95 9.27 2.79 2.17
C LEU A 95 8.16 2.50 3.18
N PHE A 96 7.32 3.49 3.49
CA PHE A 96 6.08 3.30 4.23
C PHE A 96 4.87 3.28 3.29
N SER A 97 3.77 2.64 3.69
CA SER A 97 2.53 2.61 2.88
C SER A 97 1.96 4.01 2.65
N GLU A 98 2.15 4.85 3.65
CA GLU A 98 1.78 6.27 3.72
C GLU A 98 2.40 7.04 2.53
N ASP A 99 3.68 6.76 2.27
CA ASP A 99 4.48 7.45 1.26
C ASP A 99 3.99 7.20 -0.17
N LEU A 100 3.36 6.04 -0.37
CA LEU A 100 2.92 5.56 -1.67
C LEU A 100 1.42 5.81 -1.92
N PHE A 101 0.58 5.65 -0.89
CA PHE A 101 -0.88 5.56 -1.06
C PHE A 101 -1.71 6.53 -0.22
N ASP A 102 -1.10 7.35 0.64
CA ASP A 102 -1.84 8.33 1.44
C ASP A 102 -2.21 9.56 0.60
N ILE A 103 -3.27 9.37 -0.18
CA ILE A 103 -3.94 10.44 -0.87
C ILE A 103 -5.44 10.17 -0.79
N ALA A 104 -6.11 10.96 0.04
CA ALA A 104 -7.55 11.22 -0.03
C ALA A 104 -7.94 11.94 -1.35
N GLY A 105 -7.38 11.53 -2.50
CA GLY A 105 -7.54 12.27 -3.75
C GLY A 105 -6.73 11.84 -4.98
N VAL A 106 -5.98 10.73 -4.98
CA VAL A 106 -5.44 10.21 -6.26
C VAL A 106 -6.46 9.29 -6.91
N PHE A 107 -7.47 9.96 -7.45
CA PHE A 107 -8.10 9.58 -8.69
C PHE A 107 -6.99 9.29 -9.71
N PHE A 108 -7.06 8.13 -10.35
CA PHE A 108 -6.23 7.75 -11.48
C PHE A 108 -6.54 8.72 -12.64
N MET A 109 -5.97 9.94 -12.63
CA MET A 109 -6.13 10.91 -13.71
C MET A 109 -5.28 10.46 -14.90
N SER A 110 -5.85 9.57 -15.72
CA SER A 110 -5.49 9.55 -17.14
C SER A 110 -5.76 10.95 -17.69
N LYS A 111 -4.78 11.51 -18.41
CA LYS A 111 -4.89 12.82 -19.06
C LYS A 111 -6.17 12.91 -19.91
N THR A 112 -7.21 13.54 -19.39
CA THR A 112 -8.31 14.07 -20.20
C THR A 112 -8.50 15.54 -19.87
N SER A 113 -8.14 16.36 -20.86
CA SER A 113 -8.63 17.70 -21.21
C SER A 113 -9.11 18.65 -20.10
N ASN A 114 -8.50 19.83 -20.11
CA ASN A 114 -8.62 20.97 -19.19
C ASN A 114 -10.01 21.65 -19.07
N ARG A 115 -11.12 21.03 -19.49
CA ARG A 115 -12.46 21.65 -19.46
C ARG A 115 -13.37 21.18 -18.32
N ASP A 116 -13.08 20.04 -17.69
CA ASP A 116 -13.99 19.46 -16.71
C ASP A 116 -13.69 19.87 -15.25
N GLN A 117 -12.61 20.62 -15.01
CA GLN A 117 -12.20 21.03 -13.66
C GLN A 117 -13.03 22.17 -13.06
N GLU A 118 -13.62 23.06 -13.87
CA GLU A 118 -14.36 24.22 -13.35
C GLU A 118 -15.75 23.88 -12.81
N VAL A 119 -16.38 22.81 -13.28
CA VAL A 119 -17.75 22.46 -12.87
C VAL A 119 -17.79 21.89 -11.45
N TYR A 120 -16.79 21.10 -11.06
CA TYR A 120 -16.81 20.37 -9.78
C TYR A 120 -16.59 21.25 -8.54
N TRP A 121 -15.86 22.37 -8.68
CA TRP A 121 -15.63 23.29 -7.55
C TRP A 121 -16.87 24.14 -7.20
N SER A 122 -17.80 24.32 -8.14
CA SER A 122 -19.04 25.07 -7.89
C SER A 122 -20.05 24.28 -7.03
N GLU A 123 -20.10 22.95 -7.16
CA GLU A 123 -21.06 22.10 -6.45
C GLU A 123 -20.68 21.82 -4.99
N LEU A 124 -19.37 21.77 -4.69
CA LEU A 124 -18.87 21.55 -3.33
C LEU A 124 -18.92 22.81 -2.44
N SER A 125 -18.81 23.99 -3.04
CA SER A 125 -18.98 25.28 -2.35
C SER A 125 -20.42 25.46 -1.85
N ASN A 126 -21.42 25.10 -2.67
CA ASN A 126 -22.84 25.28 -2.33
C ASN A 126 -23.37 24.32 -1.25
N LYS A 127 -22.68 23.22 -0.95
CA LYS A 127 -23.13 22.27 0.09
C LYS A 127 -22.64 22.60 1.51
N ARG A 128 -21.78 23.61 1.71
CA ARG A 128 -21.26 23.98 3.04
C ARG A 128 -21.95 25.16 3.71
N THR A 129 -22.90 25.84 3.06
CA THR A 129 -23.56 27.05 3.60
C THR A 129 -25.05 26.88 3.94
N GLY A 130 -25.66 25.72 3.71
CA GLY A 130 -27.09 25.49 3.93
C GLY A 130 -27.39 24.48 5.04
N GLY A 131 -27.24 24.87 6.30
CA GLY A 131 -27.53 23.99 7.44
C GLY A 131 -27.65 24.72 8.77
N GLY A 132 -28.41 25.80 8.80
CA GLY A 132 -28.75 26.51 10.03
C GLY A 132 -30.14 27.14 9.94
N LYS A 133 -31.14 26.41 10.43
CA LYS A 133 -32.32 26.94 11.12
C LYS A 133 -32.81 25.87 12.10
#